data_AF-A0A3N5KQC1-F1
#
_entry.id   AF-A0A3N5KQC1-F1
#
_cell.length_a   1.000
_cell.length_b   1.000
_cell.length_c   1.000
_cell.angle_alpha   90.00
_cell.angle_beta   90.00
_cell.angle_gamma   90.00
#
_symmetry.space_group_name_H-M   'P 1'
#
loop_
_entity.id
_entity.type
_entity.pdbx_description
1 polymer ?
#
loop_
_entity_poly.entity_id
_entity_poly.type
_entity_poly.pdbx_seq_one_letter_code
_entity_poly.pdbx_strand_id
1 'polypeptide(L)' 'MLTRLDLRGFTGDLRARLPRPMADVDVPVAAVREILADVRARGDEAVRELTERFDGVRLAD' A
#
# COMPACT_ATOMS: atom_id res chain seq x y z
N MET A 1 -5.04 -13.52 -20.39
CA MET A 1 -6.28 -13.21 -21.15
C MET A 1 -7.23 -12.48 -20.21
N LEU A 2 -7.74 -11.31 -20.57
CA LEU A 2 -8.69 -10.57 -19.73
C LEU A 2 -10.10 -11.18 -19.83
N THR A 3 -10.80 -11.27 -18.70
CA THR A 3 -12.19 -11.79 -18.66
C THR A 3 -13.18 -10.64 -18.81
N ARG A 4 -14.04 -10.70 -19.83
CA ARG A 4 -15.09 -9.69 -20.04
C ARG A 4 -16.28 -9.97 -19.13
N LEU A 5 -16.65 -8.98 -18.33
CA LEU A 5 -17.86 -9.02 -17.50
C LEU A 5 -18.89 -8.04 -18.07
N ASP A 6 -20.07 -8.53 -18.43
CA ASP A 6 -21.20 -7.68 -18.83
C ASP A 6 -22.04 -7.32 -17.60
N LEU A 7 -22.26 -6.02 -17.39
CA LEU A 7 -23.00 -5.45 -16.26
C LEU A 7 -24.25 -4.69 -16.71
N ARG A 8 -24.59 -4.71 -18.01
CA ARG A 8 -25.77 -4.01 -18.51
C ARG A 8 -27.03 -4.58 -17.85
N GLY A 9 -27.89 -3.71 -17.34
CA GLY A 9 -29.13 -4.08 -16.65
C GLY A 9 -28.93 -4.58 -15.21
N PHE A 10 -27.69 -4.62 -14.69
CA PHE A 10 -27.45 -4.97 -13.30
C PHE A 10 -27.79 -3.80 -12.37
N THR A 11 -28.61 -4.05 -11.35
CA THR A 11 -29.07 -3.06 -10.37
C THR A 11 -28.65 -3.37 -8.93
N GLY A 12 -27.86 -4.43 -8.72
CA GLY A 12 -27.36 -4.84 -7.41
C GLY A 12 -26.04 -4.18 -7.00
N ASP A 13 -25.46 -4.64 -5.89
CA ASP A 13 -24.15 -4.14 -5.44
C ASP A 13 -23.01 -4.65 -6.34
N LEU A 14 -22.34 -3.71 -7.01
CA LEU A 14 -21.19 -4.01 -7.85
C LEU A 14 -20.00 -4.56 -7.07
N ARG A 15 -19.82 -4.19 -5.79
CA ARG A 15 -18.73 -4.70 -4.96
C ARG A 15 -18.84 -6.20 -4.71
N ALA A 16 -20.06 -6.73 -4.65
CA ALA A 16 -20.32 -8.15 -4.53
C ALA A 16 -20.14 -8.90 -5.86
N ARG A 17 -20.18 -8.20 -7.01
CA ARG A 17 -20.16 -8.81 -8.34
C ARG A 17 -18.80 -8.76 -9.04
N LEU A 18 -18.03 -7.71 -8.79
CA LEU A 18 -16.72 -7.50 -9.39
C LEU A 18 -15.67 -8.37 -8.70
N PRO A 19 -14.75 -9.00 -9.45
CA PRO A 19 -13.61 -9.68 -8.85
C PRO A 19 -12.77 -8.65 -8.10
N ARG A 20 -12.69 -8.80 -6.78
CA ARG A 20 -11.75 -8.05 -5.97
C ARG A 20 -10.40 -8.78 -6.08
N PRO A 21 -9.32 -8.10 -6.49
CA PRO A 21 -7.99 -8.65 -6.32
C PRO A 21 -7.85 -9.00 -4.84
N MET A 22 -7.67 -10.27 -4.52
CA MET A 22 -7.20 -10.62 -3.20
C MET A 22 -5.82 -9.96 -3.11
N ALA A 23 -5.67 -9.02 -2.18
CA ALA A 23 -4.33 -8.58 -1.81
C ALA A 23 -3.56 -9.86 -1.48
N ASP A 24 -2.40 -10.03 -2.12
CA ASP A 24 -1.51 -11.14 -1.84
C ASP A 24 -1.37 -11.24 -0.31
N VAL A 25 -1.64 -12.42 0.23
CA VAL A 25 -1.97 -12.59 1.67
C VAL A 25 -0.75 -12.32 2.56
N ASP A 26 0.45 -12.26 1.97
CA ASP A 26 1.68 -11.82 2.63
C ASP A 26 1.81 -10.29 2.62
N VAL A 27 0.99 -9.65 3.45
CA VAL A 27 1.19 -8.25 3.82
C VAL A 27 2.55 -8.11 4.53
N PRO A 28 3.43 -7.15 4.17
CA PRO A 28 4.79 -7.05 4.70
C PRO A 28 4.83 -6.45 6.12
N VAL A 29 4.08 -7.05 7.05
CA VAL A 29 3.91 -6.57 8.44
C VAL A 29 5.25 -6.49 9.17
N ALA A 30 6.16 -7.44 8.93
CA ALA A 30 7.50 -7.43 9.52
C ALA A 30 8.29 -6.18 9.11
N ALA A 31 8.37 -5.90 7.81
CA ALA A 31 9.06 -4.72 7.28
C ALA A 31 8.45 -3.40 7.80
N VAL A 32 7.12 -3.32 7.87
CA VAL A 32 6.45 -2.12 8.43
C VAL A 32 6.77 -1.95 9.92
N ARG A 33 6.84 -3.04 10.69
CA ARG A 33 7.22 -2.99 12.12
C ARG A 33 8.65 -2.52 12.30
N GLU A 34 9.57 -2.91 11.43
CA GLU A 34 10.95 -2.43 11.45
C GLU A 34 11.02 -0.92 11.20
N ILE A 35 10.31 -0.42 10.19
CA ILE A 35 10.20 1.03 9.91
C ILE A 35 9.63 1.78 11.13
N LEU A 36 8.55 1.27 11.73
CA LEU A 36 7.94 1.89 12.92
C LEU A 36 8.87 1.88 14.13
N ALA A 37 9.66 0.83 14.32
CA ALA A 37 10.64 0.73 15.41
C ALA A 37 11.78 1.73 15.21
N ASP A 38 12.27 1.88 13.99
CA ASP A 38 13.34 2.81 13.65
C ASP A 38 12.91 4.27 13.83
N VAL A 39 11.72 4.63 13.32
CA VAL A 39 11.14 5.97 13.52
C VAL A 39 10.89 6.23 15.01
N ARG A 40 10.47 5.22 15.79
CA ARG A 40 10.32 5.37 17.25
C ARG A 40 11.66 5.66 17.94
N ALA A 41 12.76 5.09 17.44
CA ALA A 41 14.07 5.27 18.04
C ALA A 41 14.75 6.60 17.67
N ARG A 42 14.57 7.07 16.42
CA ARG A 42 15.34 8.21 15.87
C ARG A 42 14.49 9.42 15.45
N GLY A 43 13.16 9.30 15.43
CA GLY A 43 12.26 10.38 15.08
C GLY A 43 12.45 10.88 13.64
N ASP A 44 12.51 12.20 13.46
CA ASP A 44 12.52 12.85 12.14
C ASP A 44 13.76 12.52 11.30
N GLU A 45 14.88 12.12 11.92
CA GLU A 45 16.07 11.65 11.19
C GLU A 45 15.74 10.41 10.36
N ALA A 46 15.13 9.39 10.99
CA ALA A 46 14.70 8.17 10.29
C ALA A 46 13.67 8.48 9.20
N VAL A 47 12.74 9.41 9.46
CA VAL A 47 11.74 9.80 8.46
C VAL A 47 12.41 10.40 7.22
N ARG A 48 13.35 11.35 7.40
CA ARG A 48 14.07 11.96 6.27
C ARG A 48 14.85 10.93 5.46
N GLU A 49 15.56 10.00 6.12
CA GLU A 49 16.30 8.92 5.44
C GLU A 49 15.38 8.00 4.64
N LEU A 50 14.24 7.62 5.22
CA LEU A 50 13.25 6.75 4.55
C LEU A 50 12.62 7.47 3.35
N THR A 51 12.34 8.78 3.46
CA THR A 51 11.88 9.62 2.34
C THR A 51 12.91 9.70 1.22
N GLU A 52 14.20 9.90 1.54
CA GLU A 52 15.24 9.88 0.51
C GLU A 52 15.32 8.51 -0.17
N ARG A 53 15.23 7.42 0.61
CA ARG A 53 15.34 6.05 0.10
C ARG A 53 14.17 5.61 -0.77
N PHE A 54 12.94 5.88 -0.35
CA PHE A 54 11.74 5.34 -1.01
C PHE A 54 11.11 6.32 -2.00
N ASP A 55 11.17 7.62 -1.70
CA ASP A 55 10.58 8.66 -2.53
C ASP A 55 11.63 9.35 -3.43
N GLY A 56 12.92 9.14 -3.16
CA GLY A 56 14.01 9.77 -3.91
C GLY A 56 14.16 11.27 -3.61
N VAL A 57 13.58 11.76 -2.52
CA VAL A 57 13.55 13.18 -2.16
C VAL A 57 14.44 13.44 -0.94
N ARG A 58 15.43 14.33 -1.10
CA ARG A 58 16.23 14.83 0.02
C ARG A 58 15.62 16.12 0.58
N LEU A 59 15.20 16.08 1.84
CA LEU A 59 14.68 17.24 2.55
C LEU A 59 15.84 18.01 3.19
N ALA A 60 15.87 19.33 2.98
CA ALA A 60 16.72 20.24 3.75
C ALA A 60 15.95 20.72 4.99
N ASP A 61 16.68 21.16 6.01
CA ASP A 61 16.09 21.78 7.22
C ASP A 61 15.46 23.15 6.94
#